data_AF-A0A1I8GCP6-F1
#
_entry.id   AF-A0A1I8GCP6-F1
#
_cell.length_a   1.000
_cell.length_b   1.000
_cell.length_c   1.000
_cell.angle_alpha   90.00
_cell.angle_beta   90.00
_cell.angle_gamma   90.00
#
_symmetry.space_group_name_H-M   'P 1'
#
loop_
_entity.id
_entity.type
_entity.pdbx_description
1 polymer ?
#
loop_
_entity_poly.entity_id
_entity_poly.type
_entity_poly.pdbx_seq_one_letter_code
_entity_poly.pdbx_strand_id
1 'polypeptide(L)'
;GENLEVDFEQLEELFSVPVDRQAANDSRRLNGGVSGVDFHRRRSSDRNQEISLLDQRKCLSLSILLRQFRQPVEHTVTWLLSSRSQDENSDNQLTANQLKELLKNLPDSNELDRITGYHGDPERLDMASKFVYLLAQNKQSFVDI
;
A
#
# COMPACT_ATOMS: atom_id res chain seq x y z
N GLY A 1 42.59 -14.69 -26.40
CA GLY A 1 41.65 -14.22 -25.36
C GLY A 1 41.40 -12.78 -25.67
N GLU A 2 40.20 -12.45 -26.13
CA GLU A 2 39.83 -11.09 -26.50
C GLU A 2 39.63 -10.28 -25.21
N ASN A 3 40.37 -9.19 -25.07
CA ASN A 3 40.20 -8.25 -23.95
C ASN A 3 38.88 -7.51 -24.17
N LEU A 4 37.86 -7.84 -23.38
CA LEU A 4 36.68 -7.00 -23.27
C LEU A 4 37.05 -5.79 -22.41
N GLU A 5 37.41 -4.71 -23.07
CA GLU A 5 37.49 -3.40 -22.44
C GLU A 5 36.06 -2.93 -22.15
N VAL A 6 35.76 -2.75 -20.86
CA VAL A 6 34.45 -2.29 -20.43
C VAL A 6 34.41 -0.78 -20.57
N ASP A 7 33.56 -0.30 -21.48
CA ASP A 7 33.29 1.12 -21.66
C ASP A 7 32.38 1.62 -20.52
N PHE A 8 33.01 2.27 -19.55
CA PHE A 8 32.32 2.81 -18.37
C PHE A 8 31.37 3.96 -18.73
N GLU A 9 31.60 4.65 -19.84
CA GLU A 9 30.78 5.77 -20.27
C GLU A 9 29.45 5.27 -20.85
N GLN A 10 29.49 4.18 -21.64
CA GLN A 10 28.28 3.46 -22.06
C GLN A 10 27.53 2.82 -20.88
N LEU A 11 28.23 2.30 -19.88
CA LEU A 11 27.57 1.76 -18.68
C LEU A 11 26.88 2.87 -17.87
N GLU A 12 27.52 4.03 -17.72
CA GLU A 12 26.93 5.18 -17.03
C GLU A 12 25.71 5.71 -17.80
N GLU A 13 25.75 5.76 -19.14
CA GLU A 13 24.60 6.14 -19.94
C GLU A 13 23.44 5.13 -19.81
N LEU A 14 23.72 3.82 -19.83
CA LEU A 14 22.67 2.79 -19.73
C LEU A 14 21.99 2.74 -18.35
N PHE A 15 22.74 2.99 -17.28
CA PHE A 15 22.29 2.76 -15.91
C PHE A 15 22.14 4.04 -15.07
N SER A 16 22.49 5.22 -15.61
CA SER A 16 22.23 6.47 -14.90
C SER A 16 20.73 6.69 -14.73
N VAL A 17 20.34 7.02 -13.51
CA VAL A 17 18.96 7.43 -13.23
C VAL A 17 18.79 8.82 -13.82
N PRO A 18 17.88 9.05 -14.78
CA PRO A 18 17.65 10.38 -15.31
C PRO A 18 17.32 11.33 -14.16
N VAL A 19 18.22 12.27 -13.91
CA VAL A 19 17.96 13.39 -13.01
C VAL A 19 16.99 14.28 -13.77
N ASP A 20 15.76 14.33 -13.29
CA ASP A 20 14.64 15.09 -13.84
C ASP A 20 15.02 16.59 -13.88
N ARG A 21 15.75 17.00 -14.93
CA ARG A 21 16.01 18.40 -15.28
C ARG A 21 14.74 18.91 -15.93
N GLN A 22 13.81 19.27 -15.06
CA GLN A 22 12.64 20.14 -15.24
C GLN A 22 12.39 20.64 -16.66
N ALA A 23 11.23 20.27 -17.20
CA ALA A 23 10.32 21.12 -17.95
C ALA A 23 10.98 22.27 -18.74
N ALA A 24 11.73 21.95 -19.79
CA ALA A 24 12.05 22.91 -20.83
C ALA A 24 12.33 22.19 -22.16
N ASN A 25 11.52 22.55 -23.14
CA ASN A 25 11.66 22.34 -24.58
C ASN A 25 11.10 21.06 -25.21
N ASP A 26 10.10 21.37 -26.02
CA ASP A 26 9.35 20.59 -26.98
C ASP A 26 10.23 19.95 -28.06
N SER A 27 9.64 18.95 -28.73
CA SER A 27 10.06 18.32 -30.00
C SER A 27 11.27 17.37 -30.00
N ARG A 28 10.99 16.09 -29.71
CA ARG A 28 11.35 14.93 -30.57
C ARG A 28 10.79 13.64 -29.95
N ARG A 29 9.59 13.26 -30.39
CA ARG A 29 9.09 11.88 -30.22
C ARG A 29 9.90 10.96 -31.12
N LEU A 30 10.60 9.97 -30.58
CA LEU A 30 10.75 8.63 -31.16
C LEU A 30 11.15 7.60 -30.07
N ASN A 31 10.42 6.49 -30.06
CA ASN A 31 10.78 5.14 -29.58
C ASN A 31 10.93 4.85 -28.08
N GLY A 32 9.87 4.26 -27.53
CA GLY A 32 9.87 2.86 -27.06
C GLY A 32 10.82 2.48 -25.93
N GLY A 33 10.31 2.44 -24.70
CA GLY A 33 10.99 1.79 -23.58
C GLY A 33 10.09 1.82 -22.35
N VAL A 34 9.47 0.67 -22.07
CA VAL A 34 8.77 0.24 -20.85
C VAL A 34 8.81 1.26 -19.71
N SER A 35 7.67 1.90 -19.42
CA SER A 35 7.44 2.55 -18.13
C SER A 35 7.54 1.50 -17.03
N GLY A 36 8.76 1.28 -16.54
CA GLY A 36 9.02 0.81 -15.20
C GLY A 36 8.36 1.83 -14.28
N VAL A 37 7.15 1.51 -13.84
CA VAL A 37 6.44 2.25 -12.82
C VAL A 37 7.28 2.15 -11.54
N ASP A 38 8.17 3.12 -11.36
CA ASP A 38 8.95 3.33 -10.14
C ASP A 38 8.00 3.68 -8.99
N PHE A 39 7.41 2.65 -8.36
CA PHE A 39 6.58 2.77 -7.16
C PHE A 39 7.35 3.25 -5.92
N HIS A 40 8.66 3.50 -6.04
CA HIS A 40 9.52 3.85 -4.91
C HIS A 40 9.98 5.31 -4.87
N ARG A 41 9.70 6.14 -5.89
CA ARG A 41 10.26 7.51 -5.97
C ARG A 41 9.27 8.68 -5.85
N ARG A 42 8.10 8.48 -5.24
CA ARG A 42 7.13 9.57 -4.99
C ARG A 42 6.59 9.66 -3.56
N ARG A 43 7.42 9.51 -2.53
CA ARG A 43 7.01 9.79 -1.13
C ARG A 43 7.96 10.66 -0.31
N SER A 44 8.94 11.31 -0.93
CA SER A 44 9.78 12.28 -0.22
C SER A 44 9.44 13.71 -0.63
N SER A 45 8.23 14.16 -0.31
CA SER A 45 7.95 15.59 -0.10
C SER A 45 6.55 15.76 0.50
N ASP A 46 6.53 16.07 1.79
CA ASP A 46 5.50 16.87 2.45
C ASP A 46 4.03 16.38 2.37
N ARG A 47 3.78 15.18 2.89
CA ARG A 47 2.51 14.86 3.56
C ARG A 47 2.89 14.53 4.99
N ASN A 48 2.15 15.04 5.98
CA ASN A 48 2.22 14.60 7.38
C ASN A 48 2.76 13.17 7.48
N GLN A 49 3.91 12.96 8.13
CA GLN A 49 4.57 11.65 8.19
C GLN A 49 3.57 10.57 8.65
N GLU A 50 3.04 9.81 7.68
CA GLU A 50 2.17 8.67 7.93
C GLU A 50 3.01 7.59 8.63
N ILE A 51 2.50 7.08 9.75
CA ILE A 51 3.13 6.07 10.58
C ILE A 51 2.67 4.70 10.08
N SER A 52 3.63 3.86 9.71
CA SER A 52 3.37 2.47 9.35
C SER A 52 3.80 1.54 10.50
N LEU A 53 2.90 0.68 10.95
CA LEU A 53 3.15 -0.29 12.02
C LEU A 53 3.35 -1.71 11.52
N LEU A 54 3.03 -1.94 10.24
CA LEU A 54 3.20 -3.21 9.53
C LEU A 54 4.53 -3.24 8.79
N ASP A 55 5.00 -4.44 8.45
CA ASP A 55 6.10 -4.57 7.51
C ASP A 55 5.76 -3.94 6.15
N GLN A 56 6.79 -3.41 5.47
CA GLN A 56 6.66 -2.72 4.19
C GLN A 56 5.91 -3.56 3.14
N ARG A 57 6.17 -4.88 3.10
CA ARG A 57 5.50 -5.78 2.14
C ARG A 57 4.00 -5.87 2.42
N LYS A 58 3.62 -6.05 3.68
CA LYS A 58 2.20 -6.18 4.08
C LYS A 58 1.46 -4.87 3.97
N CYS A 59 2.08 -3.76 4.37
CA CYS A 59 1.57 -2.42 4.17
C CYS A 59 1.20 -2.19 2.70
N LEU A 60 2.09 -2.53 1.76
CA LEU A 60 1.85 -2.38 0.34
C LEU A 60 0.69 -3.28 -0.14
N SER A 61 0.74 -4.57 0.16
CA SER A 61 -0.29 -5.53 -0.26
C SER A 61 -1.68 -5.14 0.23
N LEU A 62 -1.81 -4.79 1.52
CA LEU A 62 -3.08 -4.34 2.10
C LEU A 62 -3.52 -3.01 1.51
N SER A 63 -2.62 -2.06 1.33
CA SER A 63 -2.97 -0.77 0.72
C SER A 63 -3.51 -0.92 -0.71
N ILE A 64 -2.94 -1.84 -1.49
CA ILE A 64 -3.44 -2.15 -2.85
C ILE A 64 -4.82 -2.77 -2.77
N LEU A 65 -4.99 -3.79 -1.91
CA LEU A 65 -6.26 -4.48 -1.71
C LEU A 65 -7.38 -3.51 -1.28
N LEU A 66 -7.12 -2.67 -0.27
CA LEU A 66 -8.09 -1.71 0.27
C LEU A 66 -8.50 -0.67 -0.78
N ARG A 67 -7.57 -0.22 -1.62
CA ARG A 67 -7.90 0.69 -2.74
C ARG A 67 -8.81 0.05 -3.78
N GLN A 68 -8.75 -1.27 -3.97
CA GLN A 68 -9.66 -1.99 -4.87
C GLN A 68 -11.10 -2.01 -4.33
N PHE A 69 -11.30 -1.83 -3.02
CA PHE A 69 -12.63 -1.80 -2.43
C PHE A 69 -13.36 -0.50 -2.77
N ARG A 70 -12.63 0.57 -3.12
CA ARG A 70 -13.17 1.90 -3.45
C ARG A 70 -14.04 2.49 -2.33
N GLN A 71 -13.85 2.04 -1.09
CA GLN A 71 -14.56 2.51 0.11
C GLN A 71 -13.55 3.07 1.14
N PRO A 72 -13.98 3.95 2.05
CA PRO A 72 -13.20 4.31 3.23
C PRO A 72 -12.89 3.09 4.09
N VAL A 73 -11.73 3.12 4.74
CA VAL A 73 -11.24 2.03 5.60
C VAL A 73 -12.23 1.72 6.71
N GLU A 74 -12.79 2.75 7.33
CA GLU A 74 -13.76 2.68 8.42
C GLU A 74 -15.04 1.97 7.97
N HIS A 75 -15.50 2.25 6.75
CA HIS A 75 -16.66 1.61 6.16
C HIS A 75 -16.40 0.12 5.90
N THR A 76 -15.23 -0.22 5.34
CA THR A 76 -14.81 -1.61 5.14
C THR A 76 -14.75 -2.38 6.47
N VAL A 77 -14.18 -1.80 7.52
CA VAL A 77 -14.10 -2.41 8.86
C VAL A 77 -15.50 -2.63 9.43
N THR A 78 -16.36 -1.63 9.36
CA THR A 78 -17.74 -1.73 9.84
C THR A 78 -18.49 -2.83 9.09
N TRP A 79 -18.36 -2.89 7.77
CA TRP A 79 -18.96 -3.94 6.94
C TRP A 79 -18.45 -5.34 7.32
N LEU A 80 -17.14 -5.50 7.55
CA LEU A 80 -16.54 -6.77 7.96
C LEU A 80 -17.00 -7.26 9.34
N LEU A 81 -17.28 -6.34 10.26
CA LEU A 81 -17.70 -6.65 11.64
C LEU A 81 -19.22 -6.77 11.80
N SER A 82 -19.99 -6.20 10.88
CA SER A 82 -21.45 -6.28 10.87
C SER A 82 -21.88 -7.69 10.46
N SER A 83 -22.14 -8.55 11.45
CA SER A 83 -22.48 -9.97 11.23
C SER A 83 -23.82 -10.25 10.54
N ARG A 84 -24.62 -9.23 10.15
CA ARG A 84 -26.06 -9.44 9.96
C ARG A 84 -26.78 -8.75 8.79
N SER A 85 -26.13 -8.00 7.91
CA SER A 85 -26.89 -7.42 6.78
C SER A 85 -26.03 -7.30 5.54
N GLN A 86 -25.68 -8.45 4.95
CA GLN A 86 -25.58 -8.50 3.50
C GLN A 86 -27.01 -8.30 2.97
N ASP A 87 -27.40 -7.04 2.79
CA ASP A 87 -28.40 -6.76 1.77
C ASP A 87 -27.76 -7.21 0.45
N GLU A 88 -28.31 -8.28 -0.12
CA GLU A 88 -27.90 -8.96 -1.36
C GLU A 88 -27.84 -8.01 -2.58
N ASN A 89 -28.28 -6.75 -2.42
CA ASN A 89 -28.38 -5.72 -3.46
C ASN A 89 -27.41 -4.54 -3.27
N SER A 90 -26.40 -4.64 -2.40
CA SER A 90 -25.38 -3.59 -2.32
C SER A 90 -24.22 -3.87 -3.28
N ASP A 91 -24.06 -3.01 -4.29
CA ASP A 91 -22.90 -2.97 -5.21
C ASP A 91 -21.54 -2.82 -4.50
N ASN A 92 -21.54 -2.63 -3.17
CA ASN A 92 -20.35 -2.40 -2.36
C ASN A 92 -19.94 -3.63 -1.52
N GLN A 93 -20.44 -4.84 -1.82
CA GLN A 93 -20.00 -6.05 -1.14
C GLN A 93 -18.56 -6.45 -1.54
N LEU A 94 -17.77 -6.87 -0.54
CA LEU A 94 -16.46 -7.46 -0.79
C LEU A 94 -16.64 -8.83 -1.46
N THR A 95 -15.89 -9.05 -2.53
CA THR A 95 -15.92 -10.34 -3.24
C THR A 95 -15.17 -11.42 -2.47
N ALA A 96 -15.52 -12.69 -2.71
CA ALA A 96 -14.82 -13.83 -2.11
C ALA A 96 -13.29 -13.80 -2.36
N ASN A 97 -12.85 -13.29 -3.51
CA ASN A 97 -11.42 -13.16 -3.82
C ASN A 97 -10.74 -12.08 -2.97
N GLN A 98 -11.41 -10.95 -2.75
CA GLN A 98 -10.90 -9.89 -1.87
C GLN A 98 -10.76 -10.36 -0.42
N LEU A 99 -11.74 -11.13 0.07
CA LEU A 99 -11.67 -11.73 1.41
C LEU A 99 -10.53 -12.75 1.51
N LYS A 100 -10.31 -13.58 0.48
CA LYS A 100 -9.17 -14.51 0.44
C LYS A 100 -7.84 -13.78 0.46
N GLU A 101 -7.69 -12.71 -0.32
CA GLU A 101 -6.47 -11.89 -0.31
C GLU A 101 -6.28 -11.19 1.03
N LEU A 102 -7.36 -10.75 1.67
CA LEU A 102 -7.29 -10.18 3.01
C LEU A 102 -6.74 -11.17 4.03
N LEU A 103 -7.25 -12.40 4.02
CA LEU A 103 -6.79 -13.48 4.90
C LEU A 103 -5.31 -13.82 4.71
N LYS A 104 -4.81 -13.76 3.46
CA LYS A 104 -3.39 -14.02 3.16
C LYS A 104 -2.46 -12.91 3.67
N ASN A 105 -2.94 -11.68 3.76
CA ASN A 105 -2.14 -10.52 4.15
C ASN A 105 -2.36 -10.10 5.59
N LEU A 106 -2.92 -10.98 6.44
CA LEU A 106 -3.11 -10.69 7.85
C LEU A 106 -1.76 -10.42 8.54
N PRO A 107 -1.75 -9.54 9.56
CA PRO A 107 -0.57 -9.31 10.37
C PRO A 107 -0.18 -10.57 11.13
N ASP A 108 1.12 -10.73 11.39
CA ASP A 108 1.60 -11.76 12.31
C ASP A 108 1.37 -11.30 13.75
N SER A 109 1.48 -12.22 14.74
CA SER A 109 1.29 -11.89 16.16
C SER A 109 2.11 -10.68 16.60
N ASN A 110 3.39 -10.63 16.21
CA ASN A 110 4.29 -9.53 16.60
C ASN A 110 3.83 -8.18 16.04
N GLU A 111 3.28 -8.14 14.83
CA GLU A 111 2.76 -6.91 14.23
C GLU A 111 1.42 -6.53 14.85
N LEU A 112 0.59 -7.52 15.15
CA LEU A 112 -0.67 -7.31 15.85
C LEU A 112 -0.42 -6.71 17.24
N ASP A 113 0.56 -7.22 18.00
CA ASP A 113 0.95 -6.70 19.31
C ASP A 113 1.41 -5.24 19.22
N ARG A 114 2.21 -4.90 18.20
CA ARG A 114 2.63 -3.51 17.92
C ARG A 114 1.45 -2.60 17.63
N ILE A 115 0.46 -3.08 16.87
CA ILE A 115 -0.73 -2.33 16.50
C ILE A 115 -1.66 -2.14 17.70
N THR A 116 -1.92 -3.18 18.48
CA THR A 116 -2.77 -3.10 19.67
C THR A 116 -2.14 -2.28 20.78
N GLY A 117 -0.80 -2.26 20.86
CA GLY A 117 -0.04 -1.42 21.79
C GLY A 117 0.17 0.02 21.32
N TYR A 118 -0.38 0.41 20.17
CA TYR A 118 -0.24 1.78 19.66
C TYR A 118 -1.16 2.75 20.41
N HIS A 119 -0.56 3.73 21.09
CA HIS A 119 -1.25 4.80 21.83
C HIS A 119 -1.15 6.18 21.17
N GLY A 120 -0.66 6.24 19.93
CA GLY A 120 -0.61 7.50 19.17
C GLY A 120 -1.95 7.84 18.50
N ASP A 121 -1.94 8.91 17.71
CA ASP A 121 -3.11 9.32 16.93
C ASP A 121 -3.36 8.34 15.76
N PRO A 122 -4.55 7.69 15.68
CA PRO A 122 -4.90 6.79 14.58
C PRO A 122 -5.00 7.50 13.22
N GLU A 123 -5.26 8.80 13.17
CA GLU A 123 -5.30 9.56 11.91
C GLU A 123 -3.92 9.77 11.29
N ARG A 124 -2.86 9.54 12.07
CA ARG A 124 -1.48 9.54 11.58
C ARG A 124 -1.04 8.19 11.04
N LEU A 125 -1.83 7.13 11.21
CA LEU A 125 -1.51 5.82 10.68
C LEU A 125 -1.71 5.78 9.16
N ASP A 126 -0.84 5.05 8.46
CA ASP A 126 -1.07 4.74 7.07
C ASP A 126 -2.36 3.90 6.88
N MET A 127 -2.87 3.85 5.65
CA MET A 127 -4.14 3.19 5.34
C MET A 127 -4.21 1.72 5.79
N ALA A 128 -3.11 0.98 5.65
CA ALA A 128 -3.04 -0.43 6.03
C ALA A 128 -3.00 -0.63 7.55
N SER A 129 -2.17 0.14 8.26
CA SER A 129 -2.06 0.09 9.71
C SER A 129 -3.35 0.58 10.37
N LYS A 130 -3.96 1.64 9.84
CA LYS A 130 -5.27 2.14 10.30
C LYS A 130 -6.35 1.08 10.16
N PHE A 131 -6.40 0.38 9.02
CA PHE A 131 -7.36 -0.71 8.79
C PHE A 131 -7.24 -1.83 9.83
N VAL A 132 -6.02 -2.32 10.06
CA VAL A 132 -5.78 -3.39 11.03
C VAL A 132 -6.03 -2.91 12.46
N TYR A 133 -5.61 -1.68 12.79
CA TYR A 133 -5.86 -1.05 14.07
C TYR A 133 -7.36 -1.01 14.38
N LEU A 134 -8.17 -0.51 13.45
CA LEU A 134 -9.62 -0.46 13.60
C LEU A 134 -10.26 -1.85 13.71
N LEU A 135 -9.81 -2.84 12.94
CA LEU A 135 -10.27 -4.22 13.09
C LEU A 135 -9.96 -4.78 14.49
N ALA A 136 -8.75 -4.52 15.01
CA ALA A 136 -8.33 -5.02 16.31
C ALA A 136 -9.12 -4.39 17.45
N GLN A 137 -9.33 -3.06 17.41
CA GLN A 137 -10.05 -2.33 18.45
C GLN A 137 -11.54 -2.70 18.51
N ASN A 138 -12.18 -2.90 17.36
CA ASN A 138 -13.61 -3.20 17.31
C ASN A 138 -13.93 -4.70 17.51
N LYS A 139 -12.91 -5.56 17.64
CA LYS A 139 -13.10 -6.99 17.96
C LYS A 139 -13.41 -7.23 19.44
N GLN A 140 -13.03 -6.30 20.33
CA GLN A 140 -13.21 -6.43 21.78
C GLN A 140 -14.64 -6.14 22.25
N SER A 141 -15.45 -5.40 21.49
CA SER A 141 -16.84 -5.10 21.86
C SER A 141 -17.80 -6.29 21.75
N PHE A 142 -17.33 -7.47 21.31
CA PHE A 142 -18.14 -8.68 21.13
C PHE A 142 -17.90 -9.78 22.19
N VAL A 143 -17.03 -9.55 23.17
CA VAL A 143 -16.76 -10.52 24.26
C VAL A 143 -17.59 -10.24 25.52
N ASP A 144 -18.29 -9.10 25.60
CA ASP A 144 -19.11 -8.70 26.76
C ASP A 144 -20.64 -8.76 26.52
N ILE A 145 -21.13 -9.63 25.63
CA ILE A 145 -22.57 -9.92 25.48
C ILE A 145 -22.83 -11.42 25.56
#